data_AF-A0A1D8UZ76-F1
#
_entry.id   AF-A0A1D8UZ76-F1
#
_cell.length_a   1.000
_cell.length_b   1.000
_cell.length_c   1.000
_cell.angle_alpha   90.00
_cell.angle_beta   90.00
_cell.angle_gamma   90.00
#
_symmetry.space_group_name_H-M   'P 1'
#
loop_
_entity.id
_entity.type
_entity.pdbx_description
1 polymer ?
#
loop_
_entity_poly.entity_id
_entity_poly.type
_entity_poly.pdbx_seq_one_letter_code
_entity_poly.pdbx_strand_id
1 'polypeptide(L)'
;MLLTGPFERIIMTQSDLAFLYEASIAGRPLRFFWPPAGRPDFPWVAITDLLALSRLTQGQQQAVLEKCRNGPFREGFFRCVHADAILTACPAIYARDLCDGLSEEGHMDPVIIDRFIDLNTKAFKAQAKGMPDRAPEWFFQAMGAHVDFSWP
;
A
#
# COMPACT_ATOMS: atom_id res chain seq x y z
N MET A 1 -32.25 -28.30 9.44
CA MET A 1 -32.17 -27.59 10.73
C MET A 1 -30.80 -27.88 11.33
N LEU A 2 -29.89 -26.89 11.27
CA LEU A 2 -28.79 -26.55 12.21
C LEU A 2 -28.05 -27.73 12.91
N LEU A 3 -26.72 -27.93 12.83
CA LEU A 3 -25.60 -27.00 13.07
C LEU A 3 -24.21 -27.65 12.79
N THR A 4 -23.21 -26.77 12.63
CA THR A 4 -21.78 -26.92 13.00
C THR A 4 -20.85 -27.83 12.19
N GLY A 5 -20.31 -27.28 11.10
CA GLY A 5 -18.92 -27.52 10.71
C GLY A 5 -18.00 -26.48 11.38
N PRO A 6 -16.72 -26.78 11.65
CA PRO A 6 -15.82 -25.85 12.30
C PRO A 6 -15.63 -24.63 11.39
N PHE A 7 -16.08 -23.47 11.86
CA PHE A 7 -15.50 -22.22 11.41
C PHE A 7 -14.03 -22.31 11.78
N GLU A 8 -13.19 -22.66 10.80
CA GLU A 8 -11.77 -22.34 10.87
C GLU A 8 -11.71 -20.85 11.18
N ARG A 9 -11.37 -20.54 12.43
CA ARG A 9 -10.85 -19.22 12.79
C ARG A 9 -9.66 -19.06 11.87
N ILE A 10 -9.83 -18.28 10.82
CA ILE A 10 -8.71 -17.65 10.14
C ILE A 10 -7.98 -16.94 11.27
N ILE A 11 -6.85 -17.50 11.68
CA ILE A 11 -5.90 -16.85 12.56
C ILE A 11 -5.38 -15.70 11.72
N MET A 12 -6.13 -14.59 11.76
CA MET A 12 -5.74 -13.33 11.17
C MET A 12 -4.50 -12.92 11.95
N THR A 13 -3.33 -13.11 11.35
CA THR A 13 -2.12 -12.47 11.84
C THR A 13 -2.34 -10.97 11.70
N GLN A 14 -2.79 -10.38 12.80
CA GLN A 14 -2.82 -8.96 13.06
C GLN A 14 -1.36 -8.53 13.04
N SER A 15 -0.85 -8.26 11.85
CA SER A 15 0.52 -7.78 11.69
C SER A 15 0.45 -6.28 11.84
N ASP A 16 0.87 -5.78 13.00
CA ASP A 16 1.10 -4.36 13.20
C ASP A 16 2.28 -3.98 12.30
N LEU A 17 1.97 -3.52 11.08
CA LEU A 17 2.99 -2.95 10.20
C LEU A 17 3.66 -1.81 10.94
N ALA A 18 4.99 -1.82 11.01
CA ALA A 18 5.70 -0.77 11.71
C ALA A 18 5.46 0.57 11.00
N PHE A 19 4.98 1.54 11.75
CA PHE A 19 4.71 2.88 11.22
C PHE A 19 6.01 3.53 10.74
N LEU A 20 5.98 4.14 9.55
CA LEU A 20 7.13 4.82 8.96
C LEU A 20 6.93 6.33 9.00
N TYR A 21 5.80 6.80 8.46
CA TYR A 21 5.59 8.22 8.21
C TYR A 21 4.10 8.50 7.94
N GLU A 22 3.62 9.69 8.32
CA GLU A 22 2.30 10.20 7.96
C GLU A 22 2.42 11.54 7.25
N ALA A 23 1.64 11.69 6.18
CA ALA A 23 1.46 12.92 5.46
C ALA A 23 -0.02 13.35 5.42
N SER A 24 -0.27 14.56 4.94
CA SER A 24 -1.61 15.03 4.65
C SER A 24 -1.75 15.35 3.16
N ILE A 25 -2.81 14.86 2.53
CA ILE A 25 -3.25 15.27 1.20
C ILE A 25 -4.68 15.79 1.33
N ALA A 26 -4.93 17.03 0.89
CA ALA A 26 -6.26 17.66 0.96
C ALA A 26 -6.91 17.58 2.37
N GLY A 27 -6.11 17.69 3.43
CA GLY A 27 -6.59 17.62 4.82
C GLY A 27 -6.90 16.22 5.33
N ARG A 28 -6.65 15.16 4.54
CA ARG A 28 -6.81 13.76 4.95
C ARG A 28 -5.45 13.10 5.18
N PRO A 29 -5.35 12.17 6.14
CA PRO A 29 -4.10 11.47 6.40
C PRO A 29 -3.75 10.52 5.25
N LEU A 30 -2.47 10.39 4.98
CA LEU A 30 -1.90 9.34 4.14
C LEU A 30 -0.75 8.70 4.91
N ARG A 31 -0.95 7.45 5.33
CA ARG A 31 -0.01 6.74 6.20
C ARG A 31 0.86 5.75 5.44
N PHE A 32 2.14 5.78 5.76
CA PHE A 32 3.17 4.91 5.25
C PHE A 32 3.72 4.02 6.36
N PHE A 33 4.11 2.81 5.98
CA PHE A 33 4.59 1.77 6.85
C PHE A 33 5.85 1.13 6.28
N TRP A 34 6.63 0.54 7.16
CA TRP A 34 7.67 -0.39 6.78
C TRP A 34 7.06 -1.67 6.18
N PRO A 35 7.75 -2.31 5.22
CA PRO A 35 7.33 -3.60 4.70
C PRO A 35 7.28 -4.66 5.82
N PRO A 36 6.40 -5.67 5.72
CA PRO A 36 6.46 -6.83 6.58
C PRO A 36 7.82 -7.55 6.40
N ALA A 37 8.27 -8.24 7.45
CA ALA A 37 9.51 -9.01 7.38
C ALA A 37 9.50 -10.00 6.18
N GLY A 38 10.60 -10.02 5.43
CA GLY A 38 10.76 -10.90 4.26
C GLY A 38 10.05 -10.43 2.98
N ARG A 39 9.54 -9.20 2.94
CA ARG A 39 8.96 -8.58 1.73
C ARG A 39 9.92 -7.53 1.13
N PRO A 40 9.71 -7.13 -0.14
CA PRO A 40 10.53 -6.12 -0.79
C PRO A 40 10.62 -4.82 0.01
N ASP A 41 11.82 -4.24 0.06
CA ASP A 41 12.21 -3.06 0.84
C ASP A 41 11.71 -1.74 0.23
N PHE A 42 10.46 -1.68 -0.22
CA PHE A 42 9.77 -0.45 -0.62
C PHE A 42 8.79 0.01 0.47
N PRO A 43 8.47 1.31 0.55
CA PRO A 43 7.46 1.79 1.46
C PRO A 43 6.12 1.14 1.18
N TRP A 44 5.42 0.79 2.25
CA TRP A 44 4.03 0.38 2.18
C TRP A 44 3.15 1.57 2.49
N VAL A 45 1.96 1.63 1.91
CA VAL A 45 1.01 2.74 2.09
C VAL A 45 -0.37 2.20 2.40
N ALA A 46 -1.12 2.88 3.25
CA ALA A 46 -2.53 2.60 3.48
C ALA A 46 -3.34 2.93 2.22
N ILE A 47 -3.69 1.92 1.42
CA ILE A 47 -4.54 2.10 0.24
C ILE A 47 -5.96 2.55 0.62
N THR A 48 -6.41 2.26 1.84
CA THR A 48 -7.64 2.83 2.41
C THR A 48 -7.62 4.36 2.47
N ASP A 49 -6.46 4.97 2.74
CA ASP A 49 -6.32 6.43 2.79
C ASP A 49 -6.42 7.04 1.39
N LEU A 50 -5.78 6.40 0.41
CA LEU A 50 -5.83 6.82 -1.00
C LEU A 50 -7.23 6.67 -1.58
N LEU A 51 -7.93 5.56 -1.31
CA LEU A 51 -9.32 5.38 -1.75
C LEU A 51 -10.25 6.42 -1.13
N ALA A 52 -9.98 6.90 0.09
CA ALA A 52 -10.74 7.98 0.71
C ALA A 52 -10.49 9.37 0.07
N LEU A 53 -9.45 9.51 -0.75
CA LEU A 53 -9.17 10.70 -1.58
C LEU A 53 -9.81 10.60 -2.97
N SER A 54 -10.29 9.41 -3.36
CA SER A 54 -10.98 9.21 -4.63
C SER A 54 -12.42 9.75 -4.60
N ARG A 55 -13.04 9.81 -5.77
CA ARG A 55 -14.46 10.13 -5.97
C ARG A 55 -15.37 8.91 -5.84
N LEU A 56 -14.83 7.75 -5.45
CA LEU A 56 -15.60 6.54 -5.21
C LEU A 56 -16.48 6.70 -3.96
N THR A 57 -17.70 6.16 -4.04
CA THR A 57 -18.54 5.98 -2.85
C THR A 57 -17.90 4.97 -1.88
N GLN A 58 -18.30 5.02 -0.61
CA GLN A 58 -17.81 4.06 0.39
C GLN A 58 -18.02 2.60 -0.04
N GLY A 59 -19.17 2.28 -0.65
CA GLY A 59 -19.46 0.93 -1.15
C GLY A 59 -18.50 0.49 -2.27
N GLN A 60 -18.16 1.40 -3.19
CA GLN A 60 -17.18 1.15 -4.25
C GLN A 60 -15.76 0.98 -3.69
N GLN A 61 -15.38 1.80 -2.69
CA GLN A 61 -14.09 1.65 -2.02
C GLN A 61 -13.96 0.26 -1.36
N GLN A 62 -15.00 -0.21 -0.68
CA GLN A 62 -15.03 -1.56 -0.11
C GLN A 62 -14.96 -2.65 -1.19
N ALA A 63 -15.65 -2.48 -2.32
CA ALA A 63 -15.58 -3.43 -3.42
C ALA A 63 -14.17 -3.51 -4.04
N VAL A 64 -13.46 -2.38 -4.16
CA VAL A 64 -12.06 -2.35 -4.61
C VAL A 64 -11.16 -3.09 -3.62
N LEU A 65 -11.27 -2.79 -2.33
CA LEU A 65 -10.49 -3.47 -1.28
C LEU A 65 -10.75 -4.98 -1.27
N GLU A 66 -11.99 -5.41 -1.44
CA GLU A 66 -12.36 -6.82 -1.48
C GLU A 66 -11.79 -7.53 -2.72
N LYS A 67 -11.78 -6.85 -3.88
CA LYS A 67 -11.10 -7.35 -5.08
C LYS A 67 -9.58 -7.47 -4.88
N CYS A 68 -8.94 -6.49 -4.24
CA CYS A 68 -7.52 -6.58 -3.91
C CYS A 68 -7.21 -7.78 -3.00
N ARG A 69 -8.10 -8.06 -2.04
CA ARG A 69 -7.95 -9.16 -1.07
C ARG A 69 -8.24 -10.55 -1.66
N ASN A 70 -9.13 -10.64 -2.64
CA ASN A 70 -9.51 -11.92 -3.25
C ASN A 70 -8.87 -12.15 -4.63
N GLY A 71 -8.13 -11.16 -5.13
CA GLY A 71 -7.49 -11.19 -6.44
C GLY A 71 -6.17 -11.96 -6.47
N PRO A 72 -5.55 -12.03 -7.67
CA PRO A 72 -4.28 -12.74 -7.87
C PRO A 72 -3.11 -12.16 -7.07
N PHE A 73 -3.19 -10.89 -6.67
CA PHE A 73 -2.16 -10.19 -5.90
C PHE A 73 -2.49 -10.05 -4.41
N ARG A 74 -3.40 -10.88 -3.88
CA ARG A 74 -3.87 -10.81 -2.48
C ARG A 74 -2.75 -10.78 -1.44
N GLU A 75 -1.63 -11.43 -1.72
CA GLU A 75 -0.47 -11.46 -0.83
C GLU A 75 0.24 -10.12 -0.67
N GLY A 76 -0.06 -9.14 -1.54
CA GLY A 76 0.45 -7.78 -1.45
C GLY A 76 -0.40 -6.84 -0.59
N PHE A 77 -1.50 -7.32 0.00
CA PHE A 77 -2.43 -6.49 0.77
C PHE A 77 -2.58 -7.00 2.20
N PHE A 78 -2.24 -6.16 3.18
CA PHE A 78 -2.25 -6.52 4.60
C PHE A 78 -3.18 -5.60 5.37
N ARG A 79 -3.98 -6.16 6.27
CA ARG A 79 -4.74 -5.36 7.24
C ARG A 79 -3.87 -5.04 8.44
N CYS A 80 -3.83 -3.77 8.82
CA CYS A 80 -3.18 -3.31 10.05
C CYS A 80 -4.12 -2.40 10.83
N VAL A 81 -3.84 -2.24 12.13
CA VAL A 81 -4.53 -1.27 12.99
C VAL A 81 -3.53 -0.16 13.30
N HIS A 82 -3.95 1.10 13.13
CA HIS A 82 -3.14 2.25 13.48
C HIS A 82 -4.03 3.37 14.01
N ALA A 83 -3.77 3.81 15.25
CA ALA A 83 -4.56 4.85 15.95
C ALA A 83 -6.08 4.58 15.86
N ASP A 84 -6.50 3.39 16.27
CA ASP A 84 -7.89 2.90 16.25
C ASP A 84 -8.56 2.80 14.86
N ALA A 85 -7.83 3.09 13.78
CA ALA A 85 -8.30 2.86 12.42
C ALA A 85 -7.85 1.50 11.91
N ILE A 86 -8.79 0.77 11.30
CA ILE A 86 -8.49 -0.46 10.54
C ILE A 86 -8.14 -0.04 9.11
N LEU A 87 -6.93 -0.36 8.70
CA LEU A 87 -6.40 -0.01 7.39
C LEU A 87 -6.12 -1.24 6.56
N THR A 88 -6.06 -1.05 5.25
CA THR A 88 -5.42 -1.99 4.34
C THR A 88 -4.20 -1.28 3.76
N ALA A 89 -3.04 -1.91 3.88
CA ALA A 89 -1.79 -1.42 3.36
C ALA A 89 -1.24 -2.36 2.29
N CYS A 90 -0.54 -1.79 1.32
CA CYS A 90 0.14 -2.53 0.25
C CYS A 90 1.45 -1.83 -0.14
N PRO A 91 2.34 -2.48 -0.91
CA PRO A 91 3.47 -1.80 -1.53
C PRO A 91 3.02 -0.55 -2.30
N ALA A 92 3.74 0.56 -2.14
CA ALA A 92 3.38 1.83 -2.77
C ALA A 92 3.29 1.76 -4.30
N ILE A 93 4.00 0.82 -4.94
CA ILE A 93 3.89 0.57 -6.38
C ILE A 93 2.49 0.07 -6.78
N TYR A 94 1.91 -0.87 -6.03
CA TYR A 94 0.55 -1.36 -6.30
C TYR A 94 -0.51 -0.29 -6.04
N ALA A 95 -0.29 0.53 -5.03
CA ALA A 95 -1.14 1.68 -4.76
C ALA A 95 -1.11 2.70 -5.91
N ARG A 96 0.07 2.93 -6.51
CA ARG A 96 0.22 3.80 -7.68
C ARG A 96 -0.58 3.28 -8.87
N ASP A 97 -0.38 2.01 -9.24
CA ASP A 97 -1.07 1.42 -10.39
C ASP A 97 -2.60 1.49 -10.23
N LEU A 98 -3.10 1.28 -9.00
CA LEU A 98 -4.52 1.44 -8.71
C LEU A 98 -4.98 2.90 -8.85
N CYS A 99 -4.21 3.86 -8.34
CA CYS A 99 -4.53 5.28 -8.47
C CYS A 99 -4.53 5.73 -9.94
N ASP A 100 -3.56 5.28 -10.73
CA ASP A 100 -3.46 5.56 -12.17
C ASP A 100 -4.71 5.06 -12.90
N GLY A 101 -5.12 3.80 -12.66
CA GLY A 101 -6.36 3.25 -13.22
C GLY A 101 -7.62 4.02 -12.77
N LEU A 102 -7.70 4.43 -11.49
CA LEU A 102 -8.80 5.27 -11.03
C LEU A 102 -8.80 6.67 -11.65
N SER A 103 -7.63 7.22 -11.98
CA SER A 103 -7.52 8.51 -12.66
C SER A 103 -7.96 8.41 -14.13
N GLU A 104 -7.58 7.34 -14.83
CA GLU A 104 -8.03 7.06 -16.19
C GLU A 104 -9.56 6.95 -16.28
N GLU A 105 -10.20 6.36 -15.26
CA GLU A 105 -11.66 6.28 -15.14
C GLU A 105 -12.32 7.57 -14.59
N GLY A 106 -11.54 8.62 -14.27
CA GLY A 106 -12.04 9.89 -13.76
C GLY A 106 -12.48 9.88 -12.28
N HIS A 107 -12.12 8.82 -11.56
CA HIS A 107 -12.38 8.61 -10.14
C HIS A 107 -11.28 9.14 -9.22
N MET A 108 -10.10 9.46 -9.74
CA MET A 108 -9.01 10.10 -9.00
C MET A 108 -8.59 11.39 -9.70
N ASP A 109 -8.25 12.42 -8.93
CA ASP A 109 -7.67 13.64 -9.48
C ASP A 109 -6.17 13.42 -9.72
N PRO A 110 -5.62 13.67 -10.93
CA PRO A 110 -4.20 13.51 -11.22
C PRO A 110 -3.28 14.25 -10.23
N VAL A 111 -3.72 15.39 -9.68
CA VAL A 111 -2.94 16.14 -8.68
C VAL A 111 -2.71 15.32 -7.41
N ILE A 112 -3.64 14.43 -7.04
CA ILE A 112 -3.49 13.53 -5.89
C ILE A 112 -2.39 12.49 -6.17
N ILE A 113 -2.28 12.01 -7.41
CA ILE A 113 -1.24 11.06 -7.83
C ILE A 113 0.14 11.71 -7.77
N ASP A 114 0.28 12.91 -8.32
CA ASP A 114 1.55 13.66 -8.26
C ASP A 114 2.00 13.87 -6.82
N ARG A 115 1.06 14.27 -5.93
CA ARG A 115 1.33 14.42 -4.51
C ARG A 115 1.69 13.09 -3.84
N PHE A 116 1.02 12.00 -4.21
CA PHE A 116 1.36 10.68 -3.70
C PHE A 116 2.79 10.28 -4.08
N ILE A 117 3.23 10.52 -5.32
CA ILE A 117 4.60 10.23 -5.78
C ILE A 117 5.65 11.02 -4.98
N ASP A 118 5.41 12.32 -4.77
CA ASP A 118 6.28 13.17 -3.94
C ASP A 118 6.40 12.63 -2.51
N LEU A 119 5.28 12.24 -1.91
CA LEU A 119 5.22 11.74 -0.53
C LEU A 119 5.84 10.34 -0.41
N ASN A 120 5.63 9.47 -1.39
CA ASN A 120 6.29 8.16 -1.43
C ASN A 120 7.81 8.31 -1.52
N THR A 121 8.32 9.29 -2.28
CA THR A 121 9.75 9.60 -2.34
C THR A 121 10.30 10.03 -0.96
N LYS A 122 9.51 10.79 -0.18
CA LYS A 122 9.88 11.15 1.19
C LYS A 122 9.85 9.95 2.13
N ALA A 123 8.83 9.09 2.02
CA ALA A 123 8.74 7.85 2.78
C ALA A 123 9.94 6.94 2.49
N PHE A 124 10.30 6.78 1.22
CA PHE A 124 11.48 6.02 0.81
C PHE A 124 12.77 6.58 1.42
N LYS A 125 12.96 7.91 1.39
CA LYS A 125 14.12 8.55 2.05
C LYS A 125 14.14 8.33 3.56
N ALA A 126 12.97 8.34 4.22
CA ALA A 126 12.86 8.03 5.65
C ALA A 126 13.22 6.58 5.94
N GLN A 127 12.73 5.66 5.10
CA GLN A 127 13.05 4.24 5.17
C GLN A 127 14.56 4.01 4.99
N ALA A 128 15.17 4.59 3.94
CA ALA A 128 16.59 4.44 3.65
C ALA A 128 17.49 4.92 4.80
N LYS A 129 17.11 5.99 5.52
CA LYS A 129 17.83 6.46 6.72
C LYS A 129 17.75 5.48 7.90
N GLY A 130 16.67 4.71 7.98
CA GLY A 130 16.45 3.73 9.05
C GLY A 130 17.00 2.34 8.74
N MET A 131 17.48 2.10 7.51
CA MET A 131 18.12 0.85 7.14
C MET A 131 19.60 0.90 7.55
N PRO A 132 20.11 -0.07 8.33
CA PRO A 132 21.56 -0.19 8.54
C PRO A 132 22.23 -0.38 7.19
N ASP A 133 23.44 0.19 6.99
CA ASP A 133 24.23 0.18 5.75
C ASP A 133 24.14 -1.17 5.00
N ARG A 134 23.11 -1.31 4.16
CA ARG A 134 22.94 -2.43 3.24
C ARG A 134 23.36 -1.89 1.89
N ALA A 135 24.39 -2.48 1.31
CA ALA A 135 24.94 -2.06 0.03
C ALA A 135 23.80 -1.81 -0.99
N PRO A 136 23.80 -0.69 -1.72
CA PRO A 136 22.69 -0.29 -2.60
C PRO A 136 22.39 -1.27 -3.75
N GLU A 137 23.20 -2.31 -3.91
CA GLU A 137 23.07 -3.37 -4.91
C GLU A 137 21.71 -4.10 -4.84
N TRP A 138 21.12 -4.28 -3.65
CA TRP A 138 19.81 -4.91 -3.52
C TRP A 138 18.68 -4.04 -4.09
N PHE A 139 18.81 -2.71 -4.05
CA PHE A 139 17.84 -1.76 -4.61
C PHE A 139 17.81 -1.87 -6.13
N PHE A 140 18.98 -1.96 -6.77
CA PHE A 140 19.09 -2.16 -8.22
C PHE A 140 18.63 -3.57 -8.64
N GLN A 141 18.81 -4.60 -7.82
CA GLN A 141 18.23 -5.93 -8.08
C GLN A 141 16.70 -5.95 -7.92
N ALA A 142 16.14 -5.27 -6.90
CA ALA A 142 14.69 -5.18 -6.68
C ALA A 142 13.98 -4.37 -7.76
N MET A 143 14.64 -3.34 -8.30
CA MET A 143 14.16 -2.55 -9.44
C MET A 143 14.44 -3.24 -10.79
N GLY A 144 15.54 -4.00 -10.90
CA GLY A 144 16.01 -4.65 -12.13
C GLY A 144 15.41 -6.03 -12.42
N ALA A 145 14.74 -6.67 -11.46
CA ALA A 145 13.97 -7.90 -11.73
C ALA A 145 12.71 -7.66 -12.59
N HIS A 146 12.34 -6.39 -12.82
CA HIS A 146 11.21 -6.01 -13.67
C HIS A 146 11.55 -5.04 -14.81
N VAL A 147 12.78 -4.55 -14.95
CA VAL A 147 13.12 -3.65 -16.06
C VAL A 147 14.56 -3.82 -16.53
N ASP A 148 14.72 -4.31 -17.76
CA ASP A 148 15.90 -4.05 -18.61
C ASP A 148 15.93 -2.53 -18.88
N PHE A 149 16.60 -1.76 -18.02
CA PHE A 149 16.95 -0.37 -18.32
C PHE A 149 18.35 -0.34 -18.92
N SER A 150 18.43 -0.43 -20.25
CA SER A 150 19.52 0.15 -21.01
C SER A 150 19.24 1.66 -21.17
N TRP A 151 20.07 2.50 -20.55
CA TRP A 151 20.08 3.93 -20.85
C TRP A 151 21.10 4.21 -21.97
N PRO A 152 20.77 5.09 -22.94
CA PRO A 152 21.71 5.55 -23.98
C PRO A 152 22.84 6.42 -23.44
#